data_AF-A0A9E7L5H6-F1
#
_entry.id   AF-A0A9E7L5H6-F1
#
_cell.length_a   1.000
_cell.length_b   1.000
_cell.length_c   1.000
_cell.angle_alpha   90.00
_cell.angle_beta   90.00
_cell.angle_gamma   90.00
#
_symmetry.space_group_name_H-M   'P 1'
#
loop_
_entity.id
_entity.type
_entity.pdbx_description
1 polymer ?
#
loop_
_entity_poly.entity_id
_entity_poly.type
_entity_poly.pdbx_seq_one_letter_code
_entity_poly.pdbx_strand_id
1 'polypeptide(L)'
;MVHVGDPGTQCPGLCAWPYAAPEYGPPGPTLVAPNGVGVDGTVINIATVIAGAVTNPFRDGYYQGDRLAPLEVATACAGIFGEGAYPGNPGNLLIDEKSEASFNAFGAGGRRFLLPAIWEPISGKCKVVA
;
A
#
# COMPACT_ATOMS: atom_id res chain seq x y z
N MET A 1 2.30 6.87 8.04
CA MET A 1 1.73 6.87 9.40
C MET A 1 1.50 5.43 9.79
N VAL A 2 2.01 5.00 10.94
CA VAL A 2 1.82 3.63 11.44
C VAL A 2 0.68 3.67 12.42
N HIS A 3 -0.37 2.92 12.15
CA HIS A 3 -1.49 2.79 13.07
C HIS A 3 -1.29 1.51 13.86
N VAL A 4 -1.19 1.66 15.19
CA VAL A 4 -1.13 0.54 16.12
C VAL A 4 -2.54 0.26 16.61
N GLY A 5 -3.09 -0.86 16.20
CA GLY A 5 -4.47 -1.27 16.48
C GLY A 5 -5.10 -1.89 15.25
N ASP A 6 -6.42 -2.07 15.25
CA ASP A 6 -7.14 -2.64 14.11
C ASP A 6 -7.50 -1.54 13.09
N PRO A 7 -6.87 -1.53 11.90
CA PRO A 7 -7.16 -0.55 10.85
C PRO A 7 -8.62 -0.57 10.40
N GLY A 8 -9.28 -1.73 10.48
CA GLY A 8 -10.67 -1.90 10.05
C GLY A 8 -11.70 -1.23 10.96
N THR A 9 -11.30 -0.80 12.16
CA THR A 9 -12.20 -0.15 13.13
C THR A 9 -11.74 1.24 13.55
N GLN A 10 -10.43 1.45 13.67
CA GLN A 10 -9.89 2.71 14.21
C GLN A 10 -9.77 3.81 13.16
N CYS A 11 -9.42 3.43 11.93
CA CYS A 11 -9.21 4.38 10.84
C CYS A 11 -9.42 3.73 9.47
N PRO A 12 -10.63 3.20 9.17
CA PRO A 12 -10.84 2.36 7.99
C PRO A 12 -10.42 3.05 6.69
N GLY A 13 -10.92 4.28 6.46
CA GLY A 13 -10.67 5.01 5.24
C GLY A 13 -9.26 5.58 5.05
N LEU A 14 -8.43 5.52 6.09
CA LEU A 14 -7.07 6.05 6.08
C LEU A 14 -6.03 4.93 6.09
N CYS A 15 -6.30 3.88 6.86
CA CYS A 15 -5.35 2.83 7.22
C CYS A 15 -5.60 1.52 6.50
N ALA A 16 -6.82 1.31 6.03
CA ALA A 16 -7.23 0.09 5.35
C ALA A 16 -7.67 0.34 3.90
N TRP A 17 -7.50 1.55 3.36
CA TRP A 17 -7.65 1.76 1.93
C TRP A 17 -6.65 0.88 1.16
N PRO A 18 -7.05 0.17 0.08
CA PRO A 18 -8.30 0.28 -0.68
C PRO A 18 -9.43 -0.67 -0.25
N TYR A 19 -9.29 -1.38 0.87
CA TYR A 19 -10.31 -2.30 1.42
C TYR A 19 -11.38 -1.62 2.27
N ALA A 20 -11.26 -0.32 2.50
CA ALA A 20 -12.26 0.50 3.16
C ALA A 20 -12.41 1.84 2.44
N ALA A 21 -13.60 2.44 2.54
CA ALA A 21 -13.95 3.64 1.80
C ALA A 21 -13.01 4.78 2.20
N PRO A 22 -12.34 5.44 1.24
CA PRO A 22 -11.34 6.46 1.57
C PRO A 22 -11.97 7.61 2.37
N GLU A 23 -11.25 8.12 3.35
CA GLU A 23 -11.68 9.28 4.14
C GLU A 23 -11.58 10.59 3.34
N TYR A 24 -10.63 10.65 2.40
CA TYR A 24 -10.38 11.79 1.55
C TYR A 24 -10.39 11.42 0.06
N GLY A 25 -10.90 12.31 -0.77
CA GLY A 25 -11.01 12.11 -2.22
C GLY A 25 -12.40 11.58 -2.66
N PRO A 26 -12.59 11.37 -3.96
CA PRO A 26 -13.86 10.85 -4.47
C PRO A 26 -14.10 9.42 -3.95
N PRO A 27 -15.32 9.09 -3.48
CA PRO A 27 -15.63 7.75 -3.02
C PRO A 27 -15.56 6.77 -4.20
N GLY A 28 -14.53 5.92 -4.21
CA GLY A 28 -14.41 4.77 -5.09
C GLY A 28 -14.94 3.49 -4.41
N PRO A 29 -15.29 2.45 -5.18
CA PRO A 29 -15.67 1.17 -4.60
C PRO A 29 -14.51 0.57 -3.82
N THR A 30 -14.79 0.05 -2.63
CA THR A 30 -13.82 -0.67 -1.81
C THR A 30 -13.53 -2.04 -2.40
N LEU A 31 -12.28 -2.46 -2.37
CA LEU A 31 -11.91 -3.82 -2.77
C LEU A 31 -12.33 -4.84 -1.71
N VAL A 32 -12.38 -6.11 -2.11
CA VAL A 32 -12.57 -7.23 -1.17
C VAL A 32 -11.22 -7.68 -0.62
N ALA A 33 -11.11 -7.71 0.70
CA ALA A 33 -9.90 -8.06 1.43
C ALA A 33 -9.70 -9.60 1.50
N PRO A 34 -8.55 -10.16 1.07
CA PRO A 34 -8.31 -11.61 1.13
C PRO A 34 -8.26 -12.21 2.53
N ASN A 35 -7.85 -11.44 3.55
CA ASN A 35 -7.72 -11.90 4.95
C ASN A 35 -8.57 -11.08 5.94
N GLY A 36 -9.39 -10.16 5.44
CA GLY A 36 -10.16 -9.21 6.22
C GLY A 36 -9.48 -7.84 6.33
N VAL A 37 -10.31 -6.79 6.35
CA VAL A 37 -9.89 -5.38 6.24
C VAL A 37 -8.81 -4.99 7.25
N GLY A 38 -8.94 -5.41 8.51
CA GLY A 38 -7.96 -5.11 9.56
C GLY A 38 -6.60 -5.75 9.34
N VAL A 39 -6.57 -7.02 8.95
CA VAL A 39 -5.32 -7.77 8.71
C VAL A 39 -4.61 -7.21 7.47
N ASP A 40 -5.33 -7.07 6.37
CA ASP A 40 -4.72 -6.60 5.11
C ASP A 40 -4.31 -5.13 5.20
N GLY A 41 -5.10 -4.28 5.88
CA GLY A 41 -4.68 -2.93 6.23
C GLY A 41 -3.40 -2.92 7.06
N THR A 42 -3.27 -3.82 8.04
CA THR A 42 -2.07 -3.92 8.87
C THR A 42 -0.85 -4.32 8.04
N VAL A 43 -1.01 -5.28 7.12
CA VAL A 43 0.07 -5.72 6.22
C VAL A 43 0.56 -4.58 5.33
N ILE A 44 -0.35 -3.79 4.74
CA ILE A 44 0.01 -2.60 3.93
C ILE A 44 0.83 -1.61 4.75
N ASN A 45 0.39 -1.31 5.98
CA ASN A 45 1.07 -0.37 6.87
C ASN A 45 2.45 -0.88 7.29
N ILE A 46 2.57 -2.15 7.68
CA ILE A 46 3.86 -2.76 8.06
C ILE A 46 4.82 -2.78 6.87
N ALA A 47 4.36 -3.17 5.68
CA ALA A 47 5.18 -3.18 4.48
C ALA A 47 5.72 -1.80 4.14
N THR A 48 4.87 -0.77 4.26
CA THR A 48 5.26 0.64 4.06
C THR A 48 6.41 1.05 4.99
N VAL A 49 6.31 0.70 6.28
CA VAL A 49 7.29 1.06 7.30
C VAL A 49 8.60 0.30 7.15
N ILE A 50 8.52 -1.00 6.92
CA ILE A 50 9.70 -1.84 6.71
C ILE A 50 10.46 -1.34 5.47
N ALA A 51 9.75 -0.99 4.40
CA ALA A 51 10.37 -0.43 3.21
C ALA A 51 11.16 0.85 3.56
N GLY A 52 10.52 1.83 4.22
CA GLY A 52 11.20 3.06 4.65
C GLY A 52 12.40 2.81 5.57
N ALA A 53 12.26 1.93 6.55
CA ALA A 53 13.32 1.61 7.51
C ALA A 53 14.53 0.93 6.85
N VAL A 54 14.31 0.03 5.89
CA VAL A 54 15.39 -0.67 5.17
C VAL A 54 16.06 0.23 4.15
N THR A 55 15.31 1.08 3.46
CA THR A 55 15.85 1.91 2.38
C THR A 55 16.46 3.21 2.87
N ASN A 56 16.02 3.70 4.03
CA ASN A 56 16.47 4.99 4.56
C ASN A 56 16.72 4.98 6.08
N PRO A 57 17.52 4.05 6.62
CA PRO A 57 17.68 3.87 8.08
C PRO A 57 18.27 5.10 8.79
N PHE A 58 19.12 5.87 8.11
CA PHE A 58 19.80 7.04 8.67
C PHE A 58 19.29 8.38 8.08
N ARG A 59 18.19 8.35 7.32
CA ARG A 59 17.56 9.51 6.67
C ARG A 59 18.45 10.23 5.63
N ASP A 60 19.39 9.53 5.02
CA ASP A 60 20.32 10.06 4.01
C ASP A 60 20.47 9.18 2.76
N GLY A 61 19.62 8.17 2.59
CA GLY A 61 19.75 7.15 1.55
C GLY A 61 18.71 7.27 0.45
N TYR A 62 17.73 6.37 0.46
CA TYR A 62 16.81 6.16 -0.65
C TYR A 62 15.42 6.75 -0.34
N TYR A 63 15.11 7.87 -1.00
CA TYR A 63 13.89 8.65 -0.86
C TYR A 63 13.57 9.41 -2.16
N GLN A 64 12.35 9.96 -2.26
CA GLN A 64 11.97 10.90 -3.30
C GLN A 64 12.07 12.34 -2.75
N GLY A 65 12.61 13.26 -3.55
CA GLY A 65 12.59 14.71 -3.25
C GLY A 65 13.88 15.25 -2.65
N ASP A 66 13.79 16.44 -2.04
CA ASP A 66 14.92 17.11 -1.40
C ASP A 66 15.26 16.47 -0.04
N ARG A 67 16.54 16.49 0.35
CA ARG A 67 16.99 15.92 1.64
C ARG A 67 16.35 16.59 2.86
N LEU A 68 15.95 17.87 2.75
CA LEU A 68 15.28 18.62 3.80
C LEU A 68 13.77 18.33 3.86
N ALA A 69 13.21 17.67 2.85
CA ALA A 69 11.81 17.24 2.79
C ALA A 69 11.65 15.90 2.05
N PRO A 70 12.27 14.80 2.54
CA PRO A 70 12.29 13.53 1.83
C PRO A 70 10.97 12.77 2.02
N LEU A 71 10.47 12.18 0.93
CA LEU A 71 9.40 11.18 0.97
C LEU A 71 10.01 9.78 0.97
N GLU A 72 9.67 8.96 1.97
CA GLU A 72 10.14 7.57 2.05
C GLU A 72 9.60 6.75 0.88
N VAL A 73 10.35 5.71 0.47
CA VAL A 73 10.12 4.98 -0.79
C VAL A 73 8.68 4.51 -1.03
N ALA A 74 7.99 4.04 0.00
CA ALA A 74 6.61 3.59 -0.12
C ALA A 74 5.61 4.76 -0.03
N THR A 75 5.88 5.76 0.82
CA THR A 75 5.03 6.96 0.95
C THR A 75 5.07 7.87 -0.28
N ALA A 76 6.18 7.89 -1.02
CA ALA A 76 6.30 8.50 -2.33
C ALA A 76 5.33 7.89 -3.36
N CYS A 77 4.91 6.65 -3.13
CA CYS A 77 4.03 5.86 -3.99
C CYS A 77 2.67 5.59 -3.32
N ALA A 78 2.23 6.48 -2.44
CA ALA A 78 1.00 6.33 -1.69
C ALA A 78 -0.19 6.01 -2.61
N GLY A 79 -0.87 4.90 -2.30
CA GLY A 79 -2.05 4.45 -3.01
C GLY A 79 -1.79 3.71 -4.34
N ILE A 80 -0.53 3.49 -4.72
CA ILE A 80 -0.17 2.72 -5.91
C ILE A 80 0.08 1.27 -5.49
N PHE A 81 -0.76 0.36 -5.97
CA PHE A 81 -0.64 -1.08 -5.71
C PHE A 81 -0.51 -1.91 -6.99
N GLY A 82 -1.03 -1.41 -8.11
CA GLY A 82 -0.99 -2.04 -9.43
C GLY A 82 -0.64 -1.06 -10.55
N GLU A 83 -0.37 -1.58 -11.74
CA GLU A 83 -0.12 -0.75 -12.91
C GLU A 83 -1.34 0.11 -13.25
N GLY A 84 -1.11 1.34 -13.74
CA GLY A 84 -2.18 2.26 -14.11
C GLY A 84 -2.93 2.88 -12.92
N ALA A 85 -2.42 2.77 -11.70
CA ALA A 85 -2.99 3.44 -10.53
C ALA A 85 -3.07 4.96 -10.71
N TYR A 86 -4.10 5.57 -10.14
CA TYR A 86 -4.34 7.02 -10.14
C TYR A 86 -5.15 7.40 -8.87
N PRO A 87 -5.31 8.68 -8.52
CA PRO A 87 -6.03 9.06 -7.31
C PRO A 87 -7.44 8.44 -7.23
N GLY A 88 -7.67 7.61 -6.21
CA GLY A 88 -8.93 6.87 -6.00
C GLY A 88 -8.99 5.48 -6.66
N ASN A 89 -7.99 5.08 -7.44
CA ASN A 89 -7.88 3.75 -8.04
C ASN A 89 -6.51 3.12 -7.73
N PRO A 90 -6.49 1.95 -7.07
CA PRO A 90 -5.25 1.29 -6.64
C PRO A 90 -4.42 0.70 -7.79
N GLY A 91 -4.95 0.70 -9.02
CA GLY A 91 -4.35 0.11 -10.22
C GLY A 91 -4.86 -1.29 -10.52
N ASN A 92 -4.28 -1.92 -11.54
CA ASN A 92 -4.62 -3.27 -11.95
C ASN A 92 -4.10 -4.30 -10.95
N LEU A 93 -5.02 -5.05 -10.34
CA LEU A 93 -4.73 -6.07 -9.32
C LEU A 93 -5.23 -7.44 -9.76
N LEU A 94 -4.65 -8.49 -9.18
CA LEU A 94 -5.16 -9.85 -9.32
C LEU A 94 -6.47 -9.98 -8.54
N ILE A 95 -7.42 -10.75 -9.07
CA ILE A 95 -8.71 -11.01 -8.43
C ILE A 95 -8.86 -12.52 -8.23
N ASP A 96 -9.19 -12.95 -7.02
CA ASP A 96 -9.60 -14.33 -6.76
C ASP A 96 -11.03 -14.55 -7.28
N GLU A 97 -11.22 -15.47 -8.21
CA GLU A 97 -12.53 -15.71 -8.85
C GLU A 97 -13.62 -16.21 -7.88
N LYS A 98 -13.24 -16.79 -6.73
CA LYS A 98 -14.21 -17.36 -5.78
C LYS A 98 -14.60 -16.37 -4.69
N SER A 99 -13.64 -15.63 -4.15
CA SER A 99 -13.86 -14.68 -3.06
C SER A 99 -13.93 -13.23 -3.53
N GLU A 100 -13.67 -12.96 -4.82
CA GLU A 100 -13.54 -11.63 -5.42
C GLU A 100 -12.45 -10.76 -4.79
N ALA A 101 -11.54 -11.38 -4.02
CA ALA A 101 -10.52 -10.67 -3.27
C ALA A 101 -9.46 -10.11 -4.21
N SER A 102 -9.10 -8.84 -4.02
CA SER A 102 -8.06 -8.17 -4.83
C SER A 102 -6.72 -8.19 -4.11
N PHE A 103 -5.64 -8.51 -4.82
CA PHE A 103 -4.29 -8.67 -4.24
C PHE A 103 -3.19 -8.49 -5.31
N ASN A 104 -1.94 -8.37 -4.89
CA ASN A 104 -0.77 -8.33 -5.80
C ASN A 104 0.42 -9.18 -5.32
N ALA A 105 0.28 -9.90 -4.21
CA ALA A 105 1.35 -10.72 -3.65
C ALA A 105 0.84 -12.04 -3.10
N PHE A 106 1.62 -13.10 -3.30
CA PHE A 106 1.42 -14.41 -2.69
C PHE A 106 2.35 -14.60 -1.49
N GLY A 107 1.78 -14.89 -0.33
CA GLY A 107 2.52 -15.23 0.87
C GLY A 107 2.52 -16.73 1.16
N ALA A 108 3.13 -17.09 2.29
CA ALA A 108 3.25 -18.48 2.73
C ALA A 108 1.88 -19.16 2.90
N GLY A 109 1.81 -20.44 2.54
CA GLY A 109 0.58 -21.24 2.67
C GLY A 109 -0.54 -20.83 1.71
N GLY A 110 -0.23 -20.14 0.60
CA GLY A 110 -1.23 -19.70 -0.38
C GLY A 110 -2.04 -18.48 0.06
N ARG A 111 -1.65 -17.81 1.15
CA ARG A 111 -2.25 -16.55 1.57
C ARG A 111 -1.95 -15.47 0.54
N ARG A 112 -2.86 -14.53 0.40
CA ARG A 112 -2.77 -13.45 -0.59
C ARG A 112 -2.74 -12.12 0.14
N PHE A 113 -1.95 -11.18 -0.34
CA PHE A 113 -1.73 -9.90 0.32
C PHE A 113 -1.66 -8.78 -0.71
N LEU A 114 -1.83 -7.56 -0.22
CA LEU A 114 -1.60 -6.34 -0.97
C LEU A 114 -0.37 -5.63 -0.40
N LEU A 115 0.59 -5.33 -1.27
CA LEU A 115 1.83 -4.66 -0.94
C LEU A 115 1.94 -3.34 -1.70
N PRO A 116 2.40 -2.26 -1.07
CA PRO A 116 2.54 -0.97 -1.74
C PRO A 116 3.65 -1.02 -2.80
N ALA A 117 3.52 -0.19 -3.82
CA ALA A 117 4.63 0.11 -4.71
C ALA A 117 5.76 0.84 -3.96
N ILE A 118 6.97 0.74 -4.49
CA ILE A 118 8.14 1.45 -3.98
C ILE A 118 8.71 2.38 -5.05
N TRP A 119 9.11 3.57 -4.64
CA TRP A 119 9.74 4.56 -5.51
C TRP A 119 11.08 4.04 -6.01
N GLU A 120 11.33 4.05 -7.32
CA GLU A 120 12.62 3.76 -7.93
C GLU A 120 13.31 5.05 -8.40
N PRO A 121 14.54 5.38 -7.94
CA PRO A 121 15.12 6.69 -8.13
C PRO A 121 15.77 6.83 -9.51
N ILE A 122 16.18 5.70 -10.12
CA ILE A 122 16.82 5.66 -11.44
C ILE A 122 15.78 5.92 -12.54
N SER A 123 14.62 5.28 -12.47
CA SER A 123 13.55 5.47 -13.46
C SER A 123 12.61 6.64 -13.13
N GLY A 124 12.63 7.12 -11.88
CA GLY A 124 11.72 8.15 -11.40
C GLY A 124 10.26 7.68 -11.37
N LYS A 125 10.02 6.39 -11.12
CA LYS A 125 8.69 5.77 -11.15
C LYS A 125 8.46 4.88 -9.94
N CYS A 126 7.19 4.70 -9.58
CA CYS A 126 6.77 3.72 -8.59
C CYS A 126 6.73 2.33 -9.22
N LYS A 127 7.47 1.38 -8.63
CA LYS A 127 7.47 -0.03 -9.03
C LYS A 127 6.53 -0.83 -8.14
N VAL A 128 5.56 -1.47 -8.78
CA VAL A 128 4.61 -2.38 -8.13
C VAL A 128 5.26 -3.75 -7.92
N VAL A 129 4.78 -4.49 -6.92
CA VAL A 129 5.14 -5.89 -6.72
C VAL A 129 4.45 -6.71 -7.82
N ALA A 130 5.21 -7.61 -8.47
CA ALA A 130 4.72 -8.50 -9.52
C ALA A 130 4.19 -9.82 -8.95
#